data_AF-E3MXD6-F1
#
_entry.id   AF-E3MXD6-F1
#
_cell.length_a   1.000
_cell.length_b   1.000
_cell.length_c   1.000
_cell.angle_alpha   90.00
_cell.angle_beta   90.00
_cell.angle_gamma   90.00
#
_symmetry.space_group_name_H-M   'P 1'
#
loop_
_entity.id
_entity.type
_entity.pdbx_description
1 polymer ?
#
loop_
_entity_poly.entity_id
_entity_poly.type
_entity_poly.pdbx_seq_one_letter_code
_entity_poly.pdbx_strand_id
1 'polypeptide(L)'
;MLQGLELCTKETPFASTAYSGGPLIEQRTVLREGICRREREKERERERERERERERERERERERERETISVRLGSRLLPLPSPSLSLALIDFASFIIEAILAMQPMLSRFPLRKLPFVALKHVIKIMEIDEIIKIAITSRYMEFIVKFCYIRIRQTMVHFVGKFSFISLNDPAVMLFLCTKSTSEPKVTKRDLKPWLSKTSTTLENTRQVFTRIYKLFQCGPFKLSIFPSTQNAKEILETPEFRNFKALILYGGHFKKEQLDEVMEFEREDQNMHILESEIPEDYYHPNLFKYAGVHYCDARWIRLEHLLSIKNNGVIKLGKNNLTIPDINKFLHHWMNSEYDLFDCMTIDIVKGATIDLNVLFRGITVLIGYRFGRWQRLISVKSPMTRSLQIMSIVWTDSRIDMSTWFVNERPKQGDRDDEPYTPEFEVLQLLKRKKVLNLKLKRVGEDSLEKQELTRKVNETNNQLQLKGVEFNNGWPFLR
;
A
#
# COMPACT_ATOMS: atom_id res chain seq x y z
N MET A 1 -24.41 15.26 7.80
CA MET A 1 -23.50 15.60 6.67
C MET A 1 -22.16 16.20 7.12
N LEU A 2 -21.99 16.65 8.37
CA LEU A 2 -20.69 17.11 8.94
C LEU A 2 -19.89 15.99 9.65
N GLN A 3 -20.56 14.96 10.20
CA GLN A 3 -19.89 13.83 10.85
C GLN A 3 -19.03 12.96 9.90
N GLY A 4 -19.35 12.91 8.60
CA GLY A 4 -18.58 12.13 7.62
C GLY A 4 -17.22 12.75 7.24
N LEU A 5 -17.01 14.04 7.51
CA LEU A 5 -15.71 14.71 7.32
C LEU A 5 -14.85 14.62 8.59
N GLU A 6 -15.45 14.62 9.78
CA GLU A 6 -14.74 14.36 11.05
C GLU A 6 -14.34 12.89 11.22
N LEU A 7 -15.13 11.95 10.69
CA LEU A 7 -14.74 10.52 10.62
C LEU A 7 -13.53 10.28 9.70
N CYS A 8 -13.30 11.15 8.72
CA CYS A 8 -12.08 11.15 7.91
C CYS A 8 -10.84 11.67 8.68
N THR A 9 -11.03 12.28 9.86
CA THR A 9 -9.96 12.91 10.67
C THR A 9 -9.67 12.21 12.00
N LYS A 10 -10.55 11.33 12.48
CA LYS A 10 -10.24 10.45 13.60
C LYS A 10 -9.67 9.16 13.05
N GLU A 11 -8.35 9.15 12.92
CA GLU A 11 -7.57 7.92 12.96
C GLU A 11 -7.97 7.15 14.22
N THR A 12 -8.92 6.22 14.10
CA THR A 12 -8.75 4.96 14.82
C THR A 12 -7.39 4.42 14.38
N PRO A 13 -6.51 3.96 15.29
CA PRO A 13 -5.31 3.30 14.90
C PRO A 13 -5.73 2.01 14.20
N PHE A 14 -5.94 2.10 12.88
CA PHE A 14 -5.84 0.94 12.03
C PHE A 14 -4.38 0.57 12.16
N ALA A 15 -4.15 -0.41 13.04
CA ALA A 15 -2.94 -1.18 13.03
C ALA A 15 -2.70 -1.56 11.57
N SER A 16 -1.78 -0.83 10.93
CA SER A 16 -1.10 -1.29 9.76
C SER A 16 -0.35 -2.53 10.23
N THR A 17 -1.00 -3.69 10.19
CA THR A 17 -0.27 -4.89 9.88
C THR A 17 0.28 -4.66 8.49
N ALA A 18 1.51 -4.15 8.47
CA ALA A 18 2.36 -4.14 7.31
C ALA A 18 2.33 -5.55 6.72
N TYR A 19 1.70 -5.68 5.56
CA TYR A 19 2.06 -6.70 4.60
C TYR A 19 2.30 -5.96 3.30
N SER A 20 3.59 -5.93 2.95
CA SER A 20 4.11 -5.54 1.65
C SER A 20 3.32 -6.22 0.55
N GLY A 21 3.07 -5.48 -0.54
CA GLY A 21 2.67 -6.08 -1.80
C GLY A 21 3.73 -7.11 -2.20
N GLY A 22 3.29 -8.32 -2.51
CA GLY A 22 4.14 -9.36 -3.05
C GLY A 22 4.55 -9.05 -4.50
N PRO A 23 5.72 -9.55 -4.96
CA PRO A 23 6.36 -9.14 -6.20
C PRO A 23 6.29 -10.25 -7.25
N LEU A 24 5.42 -10.12 -8.26
CA LEU A 24 5.45 -10.99 -9.46
C LEU A 24 5.78 -10.22 -10.76
N ILE A 25 6.00 -8.90 -10.67
CA ILE A 25 6.43 -8.06 -11.81
C ILE A 25 7.98 -7.99 -11.94
N GLU A 26 8.73 -8.53 -10.96
CA GLU A 26 10.17 -8.26 -10.78
C GLU A 26 11.15 -9.18 -11.54
N GLN A 27 10.70 -10.21 -12.26
CA GLN A 27 11.63 -11.14 -12.91
C GLN A 27 12.24 -10.59 -14.23
N ARG A 28 11.67 -9.53 -14.84
CA ARG A 28 12.24 -8.87 -16.03
C ARG A 28 13.31 -7.80 -15.71
N THR A 29 13.47 -7.39 -14.45
CA THR A 29 14.35 -6.28 -14.02
C THR A 29 15.77 -6.71 -13.62
N VAL A 30 15.97 -7.96 -13.21
CA VAL A 30 17.22 -8.44 -12.59
C VAL A 30 18.42 -8.45 -13.55
N LEU A 31 18.21 -8.71 -14.85
CA LEU A 31 19.31 -8.70 -15.84
C LEU A 31 19.81 -7.28 -16.15
N ARG A 32 18.97 -6.25 -15.95
CA ARG A 32 19.29 -4.84 -16.23
C ARG A 32 19.97 -4.14 -15.05
N GLU A 33 19.72 -4.61 -13.82
CA GLU A 33 20.32 -4.07 -12.60
C GLU A 33 21.80 -4.46 -12.44
N GLY A 34 22.22 -5.63 -12.93
CA GLY A 34 23.62 -6.07 -12.87
C GLY A 34 24.60 -5.18 -13.64
N ILE A 35 24.14 -4.56 -14.74
CA ILE A 35 24.92 -3.60 -15.54
C ILE A 35 24.92 -2.23 -14.85
N CYS A 36 23.78 -1.79 -14.32
CA CYS A 36 23.65 -0.51 -13.62
C CYS A 36 24.42 -0.47 -12.28
N ARG A 37 24.56 -1.61 -11.58
CA ARG A 37 25.35 -1.70 -10.33
C ARG A 37 26.85 -1.46 -10.60
N ARG A 38 27.37 -2.02 -11.70
CA ARG A 38 28.77 -1.88 -12.13
C ARG A 38 29.10 -0.46 -12.58
N GLU A 39 28.15 0.26 -13.19
CA GLU A 39 28.31 1.68 -13.54
C GLU A 39 28.24 2.61 -12.31
N ARG A 40 27.33 2.35 -11.37
CA ARG A 40 27.23 3.12 -10.11
C ARG A 40 28.46 2.96 -9.22
N GLU A 41 29.13 1.81 -9.27
CA GLU A 41 30.36 1.59 -8.51
C GLU A 41 31.54 2.38 -9.09
N LYS A 42 31.68 2.41 -10.43
CA LYS A 42 32.66 3.25 -11.13
C LYS A 42 32.39 4.75 -10.94
N GLU A 43 31.13 5.15 -10.84
CA GLU A 43 30.77 6.55 -10.60
C GLU A 43 31.11 7.01 -9.18
N ARG A 44 30.88 6.15 -8.17
CA ARG A 44 31.31 6.40 -6.78
C ARG A 44 32.82 6.47 -6.63
N GLU A 45 33.56 5.68 -7.41
CA GLU A 45 35.02 5.70 -7.37
C GLU A 45 35.58 7.02 -7.95
N ARG A 46 35.01 7.51 -9.05
CA ARG A 46 35.32 8.84 -9.62
C ARG A 46 34.92 9.99 -8.69
N GLU A 47 33.83 9.83 -7.93
CA GLU A 47 33.39 10.84 -6.97
C GLU A 47 34.35 10.94 -5.77
N ARG A 48 34.83 9.80 -5.26
CA ARG A 48 35.88 9.76 -4.22
C ARG A 48 37.20 10.35 -4.69
N GLU A 49 37.55 10.16 -5.96
CA GLU A 49 38.77 10.73 -6.53
C GLU A 49 38.70 12.26 -6.64
N ARG A 50 37.55 12.80 -7.09
CA ARG A 50 37.29 14.25 -7.10
C ARG A 50 37.25 14.85 -5.70
N GLU A 51 36.78 14.10 -4.71
CA GLU A 51 36.74 14.55 -3.32
C GLU A 51 38.15 14.64 -2.73
N ARG A 52 39.03 13.66 -3.00
CA ARG A 52 40.45 13.72 -2.63
C ARG A 52 41.18 14.88 -3.31
N GLU A 53 40.83 15.20 -4.55
CA GLU A 53 41.44 16.32 -5.28
C GLU A 53 41.03 17.68 -4.70
N ARG A 54 39.74 17.85 -4.35
CA ARG A 54 39.25 19.04 -3.63
C ARG A 54 39.86 19.18 -2.24
N GLU A 55 40.15 18.08 -1.57
CA GLU A 55 40.79 18.10 -0.25
C GLU A 55 42.25 18.56 -0.34
N ARG A 56 43.00 18.08 -1.33
CA ARG A 56 44.36 18.58 -1.65
C ARG A 56 44.36 20.06 -2.02
N GLU A 57 43.33 20.55 -2.70
CA GLU A 57 43.21 21.95 -3.07
C GLU A 57 42.93 22.85 -1.85
N ARG A 58 42.05 22.43 -0.94
CA ARG A 58 41.81 23.11 0.35
C ARG A 58 43.06 23.12 1.23
N GLU A 59 43.88 22.08 1.17
CA GLU A 59 45.11 22.00 1.96
C GLU A 59 46.17 23.02 1.45
N ARG A 60 46.32 23.16 0.12
CA ARG A 60 47.15 24.21 -0.49
C ARG A 60 46.64 25.62 -0.18
N GLU A 61 45.33 25.80 -0.06
CA GLU A 61 44.73 27.09 0.28
C GLU A 61 45.01 27.48 1.74
N ARG A 62 44.93 26.50 2.67
CA ARG A 62 45.32 26.69 4.08
C ARG A 62 46.81 26.99 4.25
N GLU A 63 47.68 26.42 3.41
CA GLU A 63 49.12 26.74 3.41
C GLU A 63 49.36 28.21 3.02
N ARG A 64 48.69 28.71 1.98
CA ARG A 64 48.76 30.13 1.57
C ARG A 64 48.22 31.07 2.64
N GLU A 65 47.15 30.68 3.33
CA GLU A 65 46.62 31.47 4.46
C GLU A 65 47.58 31.50 5.66
N ARG A 66 48.28 30.40 5.95
CA ARG A 66 49.29 30.37 7.03
C ARG A 66 50.49 31.27 6.72
N GLU A 67 50.94 31.31 5.46
CA GLU A 67 51.98 32.25 5.01
C GLU A 67 51.50 33.71 5.13
N THR A 68 50.22 33.97 4.87
CA THR A 68 49.63 35.32 4.95
C THR A 68 49.43 35.79 6.41
N ILE A 69 49.12 34.88 7.34
CA ILE A 69 48.88 35.18 8.76
C ILE A 69 50.21 35.42 9.52
N SER A 70 51.30 34.76 9.11
CA SER A 70 52.66 35.00 9.64
C SER A 70 53.10 36.48 9.47
N VAL A 71 52.69 37.12 8.38
CA VAL A 71 53.05 38.51 8.05
C VAL A 71 52.25 39.54 8.87
N ARG A 72 51.12 39.16 9.48
CA ARG A 72 50.18 40.10 10.13
C ARG A 72 50.11 40.07 11.65
N LEU A 73 50.73 39.10 12.34
CA LEU A 73 50.66 38.96 13.80
C LEU A 73 51.80 39.64 14.58
N GLY A 74 52.57 40.51 13.93
CA GLY A 74 53.51 41.40 14.62
C GLY A 74 52.86 42.71 15.04
N SER A 75 51.86 42.72 15.95
CA SER A 75 51.51 43.89 16.78
C SER A 75 50.32 43.68 17.74
N ARG A 76 50.61 43.88 19.03
CA ARG A 76 49.75 44.36 20.14
C ARG A 76 48.81 43.36 20.85
N LEU A 77 49.33 42.84 21.95
CA LEU A 77 48.60 42.37 23.14
C LEU A 77 48.26 43.56 24.06
N LEU A 78 47.12 43.52 24.76
CA LEU A 78 46.91 43.99 26.15
C LEU A 78 45.47 43.63 26.65
N PRO A 79 45.19 43.59 27.98
CA PRO A 79 44.54 42.45 28.64
C PRO A 79 43.16 42.72 29.29
N LEU A 80 42.47 41.62 29.64
CA LEU A 80 41.19 41.55 30.37
C LEU A 80 41.35 41.77 31.89
N PRO A 81 40.30 42.24 32.60
CA PRO A 81 40.08 41.89 33.99
C PRO A 81 38.79 41.08 34.23
N SER A 82 38.86 40.29 35.30
CA SER A 82 37.95 39.26 35.79
C SER A 82 36.88 39.83 36.78
N PRO A 83 35.91 39.00 37.27
CA PRO A 83 34.56 39.44 37.63
C PRO A 83 34.31 39.57 39.14
N SER A 84 33.25 40.30 39.52
CA SER A 84 32.56 40.08 40.79
C SER A 84 31.04 40.29 40.65
N LEU A 85 30.29 39.26 41.09
CA LEU A 85 28.83 39.14 41.11
C LEU A 85 28.28 39.67 42.45
N SER A 86 27.11 40.32 42.44
CA SER A 86 26.05 40.05 43.45
C SER A 86 24.77 40.91 43.36
N LEU A 87 24.63 41.89 42.46
CA LEU A 87 23.37 42.67 42.33
C LEU A 87 22.68 42.64 40.95
N ALA A 88 23.27 41.97 39.95
CA ALA A 88 22.79 42.03 38.56
C ALA A 88 21.56 41.16 38.24
N LEU A 89 21.10 40.26 39.11
CA LEU A 89 20.07 39.28 38.75
C LEU A 89 18.63 39.86 38.70
N ILE A 90 18.35 40.92 39.47
CA ILE A 90 17.02 41.55 39.46
C ILE A 90 16.90 42.55 38.31
N ASP A 91 17.96 43.31 38.03
CA ASP A 91 18.00 44.24 36.89
C ASP A 91 18.07 43.52 35.55
N PHE A 92 18.73 42.35 35.47
CA PHE A 92 18.78 41.57 34.22
C PHE A 92 17.40 41.02 33.84
N ALA A 93 16.55 40.63 34.80
CA ALA A 93 15.21 40.16 34.51
C ALA A 93 14.29 41.29 33.99
N SER A 94 14.37 42.49 34.58
CA SER A 94 13.63 43.67 34.12
C SER A 94 14.16 44.16 32.76
N PHE A 95 15.47 44.17 32.56
CA PHE A 95 16.11 44.49 31.27
C PHE A 95 15.81 43.45 30.19
N ILE A 96 15.73 42.16 30.53
CA ILE A 96 15.33 41.10 29.59
C ILE A 96 13.85 41.23 29.24
N ILE A 97 12.96 41.56 30.18
CA ILE A 97 11.54 41.76 29.89
C ILE A 97 11.34 43.03 29.05
N GLU A 98 11.99 44.14 29.37
CA GLU A 98 11.95 45.34 28.54
C GLU A 98 12.62 45.13 27.18
N ALA A 99 13.71 44.37 27.08
CA ALA A 99 14.32 43.98 25.81
C ALA A 99 13.41 43.05 25.00
N ILE A 100 12.73 42.09 25.63
CA ILE A 100 11.76 41.20 24.98
C ILE A 100 10.55 42.00 24.49
N LEU A 101 10.04 42.96 25.28
CA LEU A 101 8.94 43.85 24.91
C LEU A 101 9.35 44.89 23.85
N ALA A 102 10.57 45.42 23.90
CA ALA A 102 11.14 46.32 22.89
C ALA A 102 11.56 45.60 21.60
N MET A 103 11.76 44.28 21.64
CA MET A 103 11.95 43.44 20.46
C MET A 103 10.62 43.02 19.80
N GLN A 104 9.46 43.23 20.44
CA GLN A 104 8.17 42.88 19.84
C GLN A 104 7.79 43.70 18.59
N PRO A 105 8.23 44.97 18.40
CA PRO A 105 8.11 45.66 17.12
C PRO A 105 9.33 45.47 16.17
N MET A 106 10.36 44.71 16.57
CA MET A 106 11.61 44.52 15.81
C MET A 106 11.89 43.07 15.40
N LEU A 107 10.87 42.23 15.28
CA LEU A 107 10.99 41.04 14.43
C LEU A 107 10.97 41.50 12.96
N SER A 108 12.08 42.09 12.51
CA SER A 108 12.35 42.25 11.09
C SER A 108 12.14 40.88 10.46
N ARG A 109 11.21 40.76 9.51
CA ARG A 109 10.92 39.50 8.82
C ARG A 109 12.24 38.86 8.41
N PHE A 110 12.53 37.65 8.88
CA PHE A 110 13.74 36.93 8.52
C PHE A 110 13.86 36.93 6.99
N PRO A 111 14.92 37.52 6.41
CA PRO A 111 14.99 37.74 4.98
C PRO A 111 15.39 36.45 4.28
N LEU A 112 14.46 35.48 4.22
CA LEU A 112 14.68 34.13 3.71
C LEU A 112 15.32 34.14 2.31
N ARG A 113 14.95 35.12 1.47
CA ARG A 113 15.50 35.30 0.11
C ARG A 113 16.95 35.79 0.06
N LYS A 114 17.48 36.35 1.15
CA LYS A 114 18.87 36.82 1.24
C LYS A 114 19.83 35.71 1.67
N LEU A 115 19.31 34.53 2.04
CA LEU A 115 20.16 33.39 2.38
C LEU A 115 20.88 32.83 1.14
N PRO A 116 22.14 32.40 1.27
CA PRO A 116 22.78 31.57 0.27
C PRO A 116 21.96 30.30 -0.01
N PHE A 117 22.02 29.80 -1.24
CA PHE A 117 21.19 28.66 -1.69
C PHE A 117 21.27 27.44 -0.76
N VAL A 118 22.45 27.11 -0.25
CA VAL A 118 22.63 25.95 0.65
C VAL A 118 21.88 26.12 1.96
N ALA A 119 21.98 27.30 2.59
CA ALA A 119 21.25 27.62 3.81
C ALA A 119 19.74 27.67 3.55
N LEU A 120 19.32 28.31 2.45
CA LEU A 120 17.92 28.38 2.05
C LEU A 120 17.32 26.99 1.80
N LYS A 121 18.04 26.11 1.11
CA LYS A 121 17.65 24.72 0.87
C LYS A 121 17.48 23.93 2.16
N HIS A 122 18.39 24.12 3.13
CA HIS A 122 18.27 23.45 4.43
C HIS A 122 17.03 23.92 5.19
N VAL A 123 16.80 25.23 5.24
CA VAL A 123 15.61 25.83 5.87
C VAL A 123 14.32 25.31 5.23
N ILE A 124 14.23 25.31 3.89
CA ILE A 124 13.03 24.80 3.19
C ILE A 124 12.80 23.30 3.46
N LYS A 125 13.85 22.50 3.63
CA LYS A 125 13.72 21.06 3.89
C LYS A 125 13.22 20.72 5.29
N ILE A 126 13.36 21.62 6.26
CA ILE A 126 12.89 21.43 7.63
C ILE A 126 11.53 22.07 7.91
N MET A 127 11.02 22.89 6.98
CA MET A 127 9.71 23.52 7.06
C MET A 127 8.57 22.51 6.93
N GLU A 128 7.39 22.86 7.46
CA GLU A 128 6.19 22.09 7.17
C GLU A 128 5.79 22.26 5.70
N ILE A 129 5.22 21.20 5.12
CA ILE A 129 4.92 21.16 3.69
C ILE A 129 3.90 22.22 3.25
N ASP A 130 3.00 22.66 4.13
CA ASP A 130 2.09 23.77 3.85
C ASP A 130 2.82 25.10 3.79
N GLU A 131 3.81 25.34 4.65
CA GLU A 131 4.69 26.51 4.59
C GLU A 131 5.50 26.51 3.29
N ILE A 132 6.03 25.35 2.90
CA ILE A 132 6.78 25.18 1.64
C ILE A 132 5.89 25.53 0.44
N ILE A 133 4.63 25.08 0.45
CA ILE A 133 3.67 25.39 -0.61
C ILE A 133 3.34 26.88 -0.62
N LYS A 134 3.06 27.49 0.54
CA LYS A 134 2.83 28.93 0.67
C LYS A 134 4.03 29.74 0.15
N ILE A 135 5.26 29.30 0.45
CA ILE A 135 6.50 29.88 -0.05
C ILE A 135 6.58 29.78 -1.57
N ALA A 136 6.34 28.61 -2.15
CA ALA A 136 6.36 28.39 -3.59
C ALA A 136 5.35 29.29 -4.33
N ILE A 137 4.19 29.55 -3.71
CA ILE A 137 3.15 30.42 -4.28
C ILE A 137 3.59 31.90 -4.32
N THR A 138 4.52 32.34 -3.47
CA THR A 138 4.89 33.76 -3.36
C THR A 138 5.59 34.34 -4.59
N SER A 139 6.33 33.54 -5.37
CA SER A 139 6.98 33.98 -6.61
C SER A 139 7.54 32.82 -7.43
N ARG A 140 7.75 33.05 -8.73
CA ARG A 140 8.43 32.08 -9.61
C ARG A 140 9.83 31.70 -9.12
N TYR A 141 10.55 32.64 -8.49
CA TYR A 141 11.85 32.35 -7.90
C TYR A 141 11.74 31.34 -6.75
N MET A 142 10.80 31.54 -5.82
CA MET A 142 10.62 30.60 -4.70
C MET A 142 10.10 29.24 -5.18
N GLU A 143 9.21 29.22 -6.16
CA GLU A 143 8.75 27.99 -6.83
C GLU A 143 9.94 27.20 -7.41
N PHE A 144 10.86 27.89 -8.08
CA PHE A 144 12.09 27.29 -8.59
C PHE A 144 12.98 26.75 -7.47
N ILE A 145 13.23 27.53 -6.40
CA ILE A 145 14.06 27.07 -5.27
C ILE A 145 13.46 25.81 -4.62
N VAL A 146 12.15 25.78 -4.37
CA VAL A 146 11.45 24.63 -3.78
C VAL A 146 11.62 23.39 -4.66
N LYS A 147 11.49 23.53 -5.98
CA LYS A 147 11.75 22.44 -6.93
C LYS A 147 13.15 21.85 -6.78
N PHE A 148 14.17 22.69 -6.61
CA PHE A 148 15.57 22.25 -6.41
C PHE A 148 15.88 21.72 -5.01
N CYS A 149 14.92 21.77 -4.08
CA CYS A 149 15.03 21.10 -2.79
C CYS A 149 14.83 19.58 -2.88
N TYR A 150 14.24 19.07 -3.98
CA TYR A 150 13.96 17.64 -4.19
C TYR A 150 13.23 16.99 -3.00
N ILE A 151 12.19 17.67 -2.51
CA ILE A 151 11.35 17.15 -1.43
C ILE A 151 10.53 15.99 -1.99
N ARG A 152 10.52 14.88 -1.24
CA ARG A 152 9.81 13.66 -1.60
C ARG A 152 8.45 13.64 -0.93
N ILE A 153 7.42 13.33 -1.71
CA ILE A 153 6.07 13.09 -1.22
C ILE A 153 5.76 11.62 -1.50
N ARG A 154 5.58 10.82 -0.43
CA ARG A 154 5.43 9.37 -0.59
C ARG A 154 4.11 8.98 -1.23
N GLN A 155 3.02 9.63 -0.82
CA GLN A 155 1.69 9.32 -1.30
C GLN A 155 0.87 10.59 -1.49
N THR A 156 0.21 10.68 -2.64
CA THR A 156 -0.75 11.74 -2.95
C THR A 156 -2.15 11.14 -3.08
N MET A 157 -3.18 11.87 -2.68
CA MET A 157 -4.57 11.47 -2.91
C MET A 157 -5.39 12.67 -3.36
N VAL A 158 -6.14 12.48 -4.44
CA VAL A 158 -7.00 13.50 -5.04
C VAL A 158 -8.44 13.13 -4.73
N HIS A 159 -9.20 14.07 -4.16
CA HIS A 159 -10.56 13.82 -3.71
C HIS A 159 -11.56 14.70 -4.44
N PHE A 160 -12.65 14.09 -4.90
CA PHE A 160 -13.79 14.75 -5.53
C PHE A 160 -15.05 14.50 -4.71
N VAL A 161 -15.60 15.59 -4.15
CA VAL A 161 -16.77 15.59 -3.27
C VAL A 161 -17.82 16.57 -3.80
N GLY A 162 -18.64 16.09 -4.74
CA GLY A 162 -19.68 16.91 -5.35
C GLY A 162 -19.07 18.05 -6.16
N LYS A 163 -19.33 19.29 -5.76
CA LYS A 163 -18.75 20.48 -6.40
C LYS A 163 -17.37 20.86 -5.86
N PHE A 164 -16.85 20.09 -4.90
CA PHE A 164 -15.63 20.38 -4.17
C PHE A 164 -14.54 19.37 -4.50
N SER A 165 -13.29 19.81 -4.40
CA SER A 165 -12.14 18.94 -4.50
C SER A 165 -11.03 19.40 -3.57
N PHE A 166 -10.14 18.47 -3.21
CA PHE A 166 -8.93 18.75 -2.47
C PHE A 166 -7.86 17.69 -2.76
N ILE A 167 -6.60 18.05 -2.53
CA ILE A 167 -5.46 17.16 -2.71
C ILE A 167 -4.82 16.98 -1.34
N SER A 168 -4.65 15.74 -0.89
CA SER A 168 -3.89 15.42 0.32
C SER A 168 -2.53 14.84 -0.06
N LEU A 169 -1.48 15.39 0.52
CA LEU A 169 -0.12 14.87 0.43
C LEU A 169 0.19 14.21 1.78
N ASN A 170 0.62 12.96 1.78
CA ASN A 170 0.93 12.22 2.99
C ASN A 170 2.45 11.98 3.08
N ASP A 171 2.95 12.10 4.31
CA ASP A 171 4.36 11.96 4.68
C ASP A 171 5.29 12.94 3.93
N PRO A 172 5.37 14.21 4.40
CA PRO A 172 4.62 14.82 5.52
C PRO A 172 3.17 15.22 5.16
N ALA A 173 2.24 15.15 6.13
CA ALA A 173 0.80 15.30 5.90
C ALA A 173 0.31 16.75 5.72
N VAL A 174 -0.35 17.04 4.60
CA VAL A 174 -1.05 18.31 4.33
C VAL A 174 -2.25 18.10 3.42
N MET A 175 -3.28 18.94 3.62
CA MET A 175 -4.44 19.01 2.74
C MET A 175 -4.51 20.37 2.05
N LEU A 176 -4.68 20.33 0.73
CA LEU A 176 -4.84 21.48 -0.14
C LEU A 176 -6.30 21.58 -0.59
N PHE A 177 -7.04 22.52 0.01
CA PHE A 177 -8.44 22.73 -0.32
C PHE A 177 -8.61 23.70 -1.48
N LEU A 178 -9.30 23.25 -2.54
CA LEU A 178 -9.54 24.05 -3.75
C LEU A 178 -10.88 24.81 -3.68
N CYS A 179 -11.60 24.68 -2.56
CA CYS A 179 -12.91 25.24 -2.30
C CYS A 179 -12.97 26.06 -1.00
N THR A 180 -14.08 26.79 -0.78
CA THR A 180 -14.27 27.73 0.33
C THR A 180 -14.78 27.12 1.64
N LYS A 181 -14.89 25.79 1.76
CA LYS A 181 -15.35 25.17 3.02
C LYS A 181 -14.27 25.31 4.11
N SER A 182 -14.66 25.82 5.27
CA SER A 182 -13.82 25.82 6.47
C SER A 182 -14.09 24.56 7.27
N THR A 183 -13.08 23.72 7.41
CA THR A 183 -13.01 22.73 8.49
C THR A 183 -12.16 23.30 9.62
N SER A 184 -12.11 22.62 10.76
CA SER A 184 -11.49 23.12 11.99
C SER A 184 -9.97 23.32 11.94
N GLU A 185 -9.26 22.96 10.87
CA GLU A 185 -7.94 23.54 10.52
C GLU A 185 -7.38 22.99 9.18
N PRO A 186 -7.67 23.63 8.03
CA PRO A 186 -6.95 23.35 6.79
C PRO A 186 -5.57 24.03 6.79
N LYS A 187 -4.50 23.26 6.55
CA LYS A 187 -3.13 23.79 6.46
C LYS A 187 -2.88 24.67 5.20
N VAL A 188 -3.57 24.41 4.07
CA VAL A 188 -3.55 25.26 2.86
C VAL A 188 -4.97 25.41 2.29
N THR A 189 -5.41 26.65 2.11
CA THR A 189 -6.77 26.98 1.67
C THR A 189 -6.84 27.49 0.23
N LYS A 190 -8.06 27.60 -0.31
CA LYS A 190 -8.32 28.24 -1.60
C LYS A 190 -7.80 29.69 -1.66
N ARG A 191 -7.77 30.40 -0.53
CA ARG A 191 -7.27 31.79 -0.47
C ARG A 191 -5.77 31.83 -0.72
N ASP A 192 -5.03 30.90 -0.12
CA ASP A 192 -3.58 30.76 -0.31
C ASP A 192 -3.26 30.36 -1.76
N LEU A 193 -4.04 29.42 -2.31
CA LEU A 193 -3.86 28.92 -3.68
C LEU A 193 -4.36 29.87 -4.77
N LYS A 194 -4.89 31.05 -4.44
CA LYS A 194 -5.44 32.02 -5.41
C LYS A 194 -4.51 32.28 -6.61
N PRO A 195 -3.17 32.38 -6.48
CA PRO A 195 -2.29 32.60 -7.62
C PRO A 195 -2.16 31.40 -8.58
N TRP A 196 -2.54 30.19 -8.13
CA TRP A 196 -2.53 28.98 -8.93
C TRP A 196 -3.91 28.62 -9.50
N LEU A 197 -4.96 29.30 -9.05
CA LEU A 197 -6.34 29.02 -9.43
C LEU A 197 -6.87 30.04 -10.42
N SER A 198 -7.67 29.57 -11.36
CA SER A 198 -8.45 30.41 -12.25
C SER A 198 -9.88 30.55 -11.72
N LYS A 199 -10.38 31.80 -11.66
CA LYS A 199 -11.75 32.08 -11.19
C LYS A 199 -12.82 31.56 -12.15
N THR A 200 -12.49 31.43 -13.44
CA THR A 200 -13.42 31.01 -14.50
C THR A 200 -13.38 29.51 -14.78
N SER A 201 -12.36 28.80 -14.28
CA SER A 201 -12.18 27.37 -14.52
C SER A 201 -13.08 26.52 -13.61
N THR A 202 -13.46 25.34 -14.12
CA THR A 202 -14.23 24.34 -13.37
C THR A 202 -13.43 23.80 -12.17
N THR A 203 -14.12 23.14 -11.23
CA THR A 203 -13.45 22.46 -10.10
C THR A 203 -12.46 21.41 -10.61
N LEU A 204 -12.83 20.63 -11.62
CA LEU A 204 -11.95 19.64 -12.23
C LEU A 204 -10.68 20.29 -12.80
N GLU A 205 -10.83 21.34 -13.60
CA GLU A 205 -9.71 22.02 -14.24
C GLU A 205 -8.76 22.67 -13.21
N ASN A 206 -9.32 23.33 -12.18
CA ASN A 206 -8.52 23.88 -11.09
C ASN A 206 -7.78 22.79 -10.30
N THR A 207 -8.42 21.63 -10.08
CA THR A 207 -7.78 20.48 -9.43
C THR A 207 -6.63 19.94 -10.26
N ARG A 208 -6.84 19.77 -11.56
CA ARG A 208 -5.84 19.34 -12.53
C ARG A 208 -4.63 20.28 -12.53
N GLN A 209 -4.85 21.59 -12.59
CA GLN A 209 -3.77 22.58 -12.57
C GLN A 209 -2.93 22.51 -11.29
N VAL A 210 -3.56 22.43 -10.12
CA VAL A 210 -2.84 22.33 -8.85
C VAL A 210 -2.11 21.00 -8.74
N PHE A 211 -2.74 19.89 -9.14
CA PHE A 211 -2.13 18.57 -9.18
C PHE A 211 -0.86 18.55 -10.05
N THR A 212 -0.94 19.07 -11.28
CA THR A 212 0.21 19.15 -12.19
C THR A 212 1.34 20.01 -11.61
N ARG A 213 1.01 21.11 -10.91
CA ARG A 213 2.04 21.95 -10.26
C ARG A 213 2.71 21.23 -9.08
N ILE A 214 1.95 20.54 -8.25
CA ILE A 214 2.48 19.71 -7.14
C ILE A 214 3.47 18.66 -7.69
N TYR A 215 3.09 17.94 -8.75
CA TYR A 215 3.95 16.94 -9.39
C TYR A 215 5.19 17.54 -10.10
N LYS A 216 5.16 18.83 -10.44
CA LYS A 216 6.34 19.57 -10.96
C LYS A 216 7.25 20.09 -9.85
N LEU A 217 6.69 20.36 -8.67
CA LEU A 217 7.41 20.90 -7.50
C LEU A 217 8.10 19.82 -6.67
N PHE A 218 7.47 18.66 -6.54
CA PHE A 218 7.91 17.60 -5.64
C PHE A 218 8.22 16.29 -6.36
N GLN A 219 9.11 15.47 -5.78
CA GLN A 219 9.29 14.08 -6.18
C GLN A 219 8.12 13.25 -5.62
N CYS A 220 7.02 13.20 -6.37
CA CYS A 220 5.81 12.52 -5.96
C CYS A 220 5.84 11.02 -6.32
N GLY A 221 5.45 10.18 -5.38
CA GLY A 221 5.13 8.77 -5.63
C GLY A 221 3.79 8.59 -6.37
N PRO A 222 3.30 7.33 -6.44
CA PRO A 222 1.98 7.06 -7.00
C PRO A 222 0.87 7.76 -6.21
N PHE A 223 -0.23 8.11 -6.88
CA PHE A 223 -1.40 8.72 -6.24
C PHE A 223 -2.61 7.80 -6.20
N LYS A 224 -3.56 8.13 -5.34
CA LYS A 224 -4.89 7.52 -5.28
C LYS A 224 -5.95 8.55 -5.68
N LEU A 225 -7.04 8.08 -6.26
CA LEU A 225 -8.17 8.91 -6.65
C LEU A 225 -9.37 8.54 -5.80
N SER A 226 -10.06 9.53 -5.23
CA SER A 226 -11.24 9.34 -4.39
C SER A 226 -12.45 10.05 -4.99
N ILE A 227 -13.54 9.33 -5.17
CA ILE A 227 -14.80 9.83 -5.72
C ILE A 227 -15.90 9.53 -4.71
N PHE A 228 -16.66 10.57 -4.36
CA PHE A 228 -17.83 10.46 -3.50
C PHE A 228 -19.11 10.43 -4.36
N PRO A 229 -20.22 9.84 -3.89
CA PRO A 229 -21.45 9.71 -4.70
C PRO A 229 -22.07 11.06 -5.08
N SER A 230 -21.81 12.11 -4.29
CA SER A 230 -22.25 13.46 -4.64
C SER A 230 -21.63 14.02 -5.93
N THR A 231 -20.55 13.41 -6.44
CA THR A 231 -19.82 13.83 -7.63
C THR A 231 -20.55 13.40 -8.90
N GLN A 232 -20.88 14.36 -9.75
CA GLN A 232 -21.71 14.13 -10.95
C GLN A 232 -20.90 13.71 -12.19
N ASN A 233 -19.62 14.05 -12.27
CA ASN A 233 -18.81 13.87 -13.48
C ASN A 233 -17.70 12.83 -13.27
N ALA A 234 -18.03 11.67 -12.69
CA ALA A 234 -17.04 10.64 -12.37
C ALA A 234 -16.30 10.16 -13.63
N LYS A 235 -17.04 9.92 -14.72
CA LYS A 235 -16.47 9.57 -16.02
C LYS A 235 -15.45 10.59 -16.54
N GLU A 236 -15.79 11.88 -16.53
CA GLU A 236 -14.91 12.96 -17.00
C GLU A 236 -13.60 13.02 -16.17
N ILE A 237 -13.71 12.83 -14.85
CA ILE A 237 -12.55 12.79 -13.94
C ILE A 237 -11.63 11.62 -14.31
N LEU A 238 -12.19 10.43 -14.52
CA LEU A 238 -11.43 9.23 -14.86
C LEU A 238 -10.77 9.34 -16.24
N GLU A 239 -11.45 9.95 -17.21
CA GLU A 239 -10.94 10.14 -18.57
C GLU A 239 -9.85 11.23 -18.66
N THR A 240 -9.71 12.08 -17.65
CA THR A 240 -8.71 13.17 -17.60
C THR A 240 -7.27 12.62 -17.62
N PRO A 241 -6.41 12.98 -18.59
CA PRO A 241 -5.09 12.37 -18.79
C PRO A 241 -4.20 12.35 -17.55
N GLU A 242 -4.16 13.43 -16.77
CA GLU A 242 -3.35 13.58 -15.57
C GLU A 242 -3.80 12.66 -14.43
N PHE A 243 -5.06 12.21 -14.44
CA PHE A 243 -5.62 11.33 -13.44
C PHE A 243 -5.67 9.86 -13.88
N ARG A 244 -5.27 9.53 -15.12
CA ARG A 244 -5.37 8.13 -15.61
C ARG A 244 -4.47 7.14 -14.88
N ASN A 245 -3.31 7.58 -14.37
CA ASN A 245 -2.27 6.71 -13.84
C ASN A 245 -2.30 6.61 -12.30
N PHE A 246 -3.49 6.49 -11.70
CA PHE A 246 -3.60 6.27 -10.26
C PHE A 246 -3.23 4.82 -9.88
N LYS A 247 -2.80 4.61 -8.64
CA LYS A 247 -2.55 3.28 -8.08
C LYS A 247 -3.82 2.61 -7.55
N ALA A 248 -4.75 3.41 -7.05
CA ALA A 248 -6.04 2.92 -6.56
C ALA A 248 -7.13 3.98 -6.74
N LEU A 249 -8.31 3.52 -7.17
CA LEU A 249 -9.56 4.26 -7.12
C LEU A 249 -10.31 3.92 -5.83
N ILE A 250 -10.85 4.93 -5.16
CA ILE A 250 -11.59 4.82 -3.91
C ILE A 250 -12.96 5.44 -4.12
N LEU A 251 -14.01 4.63 -4.08
CA LEU A 251 -15.38 5.08 -3.94
C LEU A 251 -15.69 5.17 -2.44
N TYR A 252 -15.99 6.37 -1.95
CA TYR A 252 -16.07 6.64 -0.51
C TYR A 252 -17.36 7.34 -0.09
N GLY A 253 -17.97 6.81 0.97
CA GLY A 253 -19.09 7.42 1.68
C GLY A 253 -20.43 7.35 0.95
N GLY A 254 -21.54 7.24 1.67
CA GLY A 254 -22.89 7.47 1.14
C GLY A 254 -23.37 6.46 0.09
N HIS A 255 -24.47 6.79 -0.59
CA HIS A 255 -25.16 5.87 -1.50
C HIS A 255 -24.79 6.16 -2.97
N PHE A 256 -24.19 5.18 -3.65
CA PHE A 256 -23.91 5.27 -5.09
C PHE A 256 -25.09 4.79 -5.92
N LYS A 257 -25.45 5.56 -6.94
CA LYS A 257 -26.46 5.13 -7.91
C LYS A 257 -25.86 4.14 -8.90
N LYS A 258 -26.70 3.27 -9.46
CA LYS A 258 -26.29 2.29 -10.47
C LYS A 258 -25.55 2.93 -11.63
N GLU A 259 -26.06 4.02 -12.18
CA GLU A 259 -25.47 4.67 -13.36
C GLU A 259 -24.05 5.18 -13.08
N GLN A 260 -23.81 5.69 -11.86
CA GLN A 260 -22.49 6.15 -11.44
C GLN A 260 -21.51 4.98 -11.24
N LEU A 261 -22.00 3.84 -10.76
CA LEU A 261 -21.20 2.64 -10.63
C LEU A 261 -20.86 2.06 -12.00
N ASP A 262 -21.82 2.02 -12.93
CA ASP A 262 -21.61 1.58 -14.30
C ASP A 262 -20.53 2.43 -15.00
N GLU A 263 -20.59 3.76 -14.86
CA GLU A 263 -19.55 4.67 -15.37
C GLU A 263 -18.14 4.34 -14.85
N VAL A 264 -18.03 4.00 -13.56
CA VAL A 264 -16.75 3.63 -12.93
C VAL A 264 -16.29 2.25 -13.42
N MET A 265 -17.18 1.27 -13.45
CA MET A 265 -16.85 -0.11 -13.80
C MET A 265 -16.54 -0.29 -15.29
N GLU A 266 -17.03 0.60 -16.16
CA GLU A 266 -16.69 0.62 -17.58
C GLU A 266 -15.32 1.23 -17.86
N PHE A 267 -14.75 1.96 -16.89
CA PHE A 267 -13.39 2.46 -16.96
C PHE A 267 -12.38 1.34 -16.63
N GLU A 268 -12.27 0.38 -17.56
CA GLU A 268 -11.53 -0.87 -17.41
C GLU A 268 -10.02 -0.66 -17.24
N ARG A 269 -9.46 -1.19 -16.14
CA ARG A 269 -8.02 -1.14 -15.79
C ARG A 269 -7.59 -2.40 -15.04
N GLU A 270 -6.67 -3.16 -15.62
CA GLU A 270 -6.19 -4.43 -15.05
C GLU A 270 -4.99 -4.25 -14.09
N ASP A 271 -4.33 -3.08 -14.11
CA ASP A 271 -3.12 -2.78 -13.34
C ASP A 271 -3.38 -1.90 -12.09
N GLN A 272 -4.62 -1.50 -11.87
CA GLN A 272 -5.03 -0.58 -10.80
C GLN A 272 -5.97 -1.25 -9.81
N ASN A 273 -5.93 -0.78 -8.56
CA ASN A 273 -6.83 -1.30 -7.51
C ASN A 273 -8.12 -0.48 -7.44
N MET A 274 -9.21 -1.11 -6.98
CA MET A 274 -10.46 -0.44 -6.65
C MET A 274 -10.89 -0.74 -5.22
N HIS A 275 -11.34 0.28 -4.51
CA HIS A 275 -11.84 0.16 -3.15
C HIS A 275 -13.19 0.85 -3.04
N ILE A 276 -14.17 0.17 -2.47
CA ILE A 276 -15.48 0.72 -2.10
C ILE A 276 -15.54 0.70 -0.59
N LEU A 277 -15.41 1.88 0.01
CA LEU A 277 -15.26 2.06 1.46
C LEU A 277 -16.43 2.90 1.98
N GLU A 278 -17.02 2.48 3.11
CA GLU A 278 -18.12 3.21 3.78
C GLU A 278 -19.26 3.64 2.83
N SER A 279 -19.50 2.86 1.78
CA SER A 279 -20.44 3.20 0.70
C SER A 279 -21.54 2.15 0.61
N GLU A 280 -22.77 2.62 0.36
CA GLU A 280 -23.93 1.79 0.11
C GLU A 280 -24.09 1.57 -1.39
N ILE A 281 -24.14 0.29 -1.78
CA ILE A 281 -24.31 -0.18 -3.15
C ILE A 281 -25.67 -0.87 -3.24
N PRO A 282 -26.44 -0.70 -4.33
CA PRO A 282 -27.72 -1.39 -4.50
C PRO A 282 -27.56 -2.92 -4.40
N GLU A 283 -28.47 -3.61 -3.68
CA GLU A 283 -28.36 -5.05 -3.38
C GLU A 283 -28.54 -5.97 -4.60
N ASP A 284 -29.15 -5.44 -5.67
CA ASP A 284 -29.36 -6.09 -6.97
C ASP A 284 -28.33 -5.64 -8.01
N TYR A 285 -27.33 -4.84 -7.62
CA TYR A 285 -26.31 -4.37 -8.53
C TYR A 285 -25.44 -5.51 -9.04
N TYR A 286 -25.30 -5.58 -10.36
CA TYR A 286 -24.44 -6.51 -11.06
C TYR A 286 -23.71 -5.80 -12.19
N HIS A 287 -22.43 -6.10 -12.34
CA HIS A 287 -21.62 -5.67 -13.47
C HIS A 287 -20.65 -6.80 -13.87
N PRO A 288 -20.34 -7.02 -15.16
CA PRO A 288 -19.36 -8.02 -15.56
C PRO A 288 -17.92 -7.70 -15.10
N ASN A 289 -17.63 -6.40 -14.87
CA ASN A 289 -16.27 -5.93 -14.56
C ASN A 289 -15.96 -5.82 -13.05
N LEU A 290 -16.79 -6.35 -12.15
CA LEU A 290 -16.60 -6.19 -10.70
C LEU A 290 -15.19 -6.58 -10.24
N PHE A 291 -14.70 -7.72 -10.70
CA PHE A 291 -13.40 -8.28 -10.31
C PHE A 291 -12.31 -8.10 -11.38
N LYS A 292 -12.43 -7.13 -12.30
CA LYS A 292 -11.40 -6.89 -13.34
C LYS A 292 -10.23 -6.02 -12.89
N TYR A 293 -10.39 -5.25 -11.82
CA TYR A 293 -9.28 -4.50 -11.23
C TYR A 293 -8.23 -5.43 -10.65
N ALA A 294 -6.95 -5.01 -10.66
CA ALA A 294 -5.82 -5.78 -10.12
C ALA A 294 -6.08 -6.27 -8.69
N GLY A 295 -6.75 -5.45 -7.88
CA GLY A 295 -7.25 -5.84 -6.58
C GLY A 295 -8.49 -5.05 -6.22
N VAL A 296 -9.43 -5.71 -5.54
CA VAL A 296 -10.69 -5.12 -5.10
C VAL A 296 -10.85 -5.22 -3.59
N HIS A 297 -11.42 -4.18 -2.98
CA HIS A 297 -11.85 -4.20 -1.58
C HIS A 297 -13.24 -3.60 -1.47
N TYR A 298 -14.20 -4.40 -1.03
CA TYR A 298 -15.57 -3.98 -0.78
C TYR A 298 -15.85 -4.08 0.72
N CYS A 299 -15.88 -2.94 1.43
CA CYS A 299 -16.13 -2.92 2.87
C CYS A 299 -17.55 -3.40 3.22
N ASP A 300 -18.56 -2.96 2.47
CA ASP A 300 -19.87 -3.58 2.46
C ASP A 300 -20.03 -4.37 1.16
N ALA A 301 -19.97 -5.68 1.30
CA ALA A 301 -20.05 -6.67 0.23
C ALA A 301 -21.36 -7.47 0.31
N ARG A 302 -22.41 -6.99 1.00
CA ARG A 302 -23.71 -7.69 1.10
C ARG A 302 -24.42 -7.88 -0.24
N TRP A 303 -24.13 -7.00 -1.21
CA TRP A 303 -24.59 -7.10 -2.60
C TRP A 303 -23.79 -8.13 -3.42
N ILE A 304 -22.65 -8.63 -2.91
CA ILE A 304 -21.88 -9.69 -3.55
C ILE A 304 -22.51 -11.05 -3.25
N ARG A 305 -22.95 -11.74 -4.30
CA ARG A 305 -23.56 -13.08 -4.25
C ARG A 305 -22.57 -14.13 -4.72
N LEU A 306 -22.90 -15.40 -4.44
CA LEU A 306 -22.10 -16.54 -4.89
C LEU A 306 -21.88 -16.52 -6.41
N GLU A 307 -22.91 -16.22 -7.21
CA GLU A 307 -22.78 -16.12 -8.68
C GLU A 307 -21.70 -15.13 -9.14
N HIS A 308 -21.49 -14.04 -8.40
CA HIS A 308 -20.43 -13.07 -8.71
C HIS A 308 -19.06 -13.69 -8.46
N LEU A 309 -18.89 -14.44 -7.36
CA LEU A 309 -17.63 -15.12 -7.05
C LEU A 309 -17.30 -16.22 -8.07
N LEU A 310 -18.31 -16.91 -8.59
CA LEU A 310 -18.14 -17.94 -9.63
C LEU A 310 -17.78 -17.35 -11.01
N SER A 311 -17.89 -16.02 -11.18
CA SER A 311 -17.53 -15.33 -12.43
C SER A 311 -16.09 -14.82 -12.46
N ILE A 312 -15.37 -14.94 -11.35
CA ILE A 312 -13.96 -14.51 -11.25
C ILE A 312 -13.13 -15.31 -12.26
N LYS A 313 -12.15 -14.65 -12.90
CA LYS A 313 -11.22 -15.30 -13.82
C LYS A 313 -9.77 -15.11 -13.40
N ASN A 314 -9.30 -13.87 -13.32
CA ASN A 314 -7.95 -13.56 -12.87
C ASN A 314 -7.99 -12.26 -12.06
N ASN A 315 -7.74 -12.33 -10.77
CA ASN A 315 -7.65 -11.17 -9.89
C ASN A 315 -6.40 -11.29 -9.00
N GLY A 316 -5.76 -10.19 -8.62
CA GLY A 316 -4.69 -10.28 -7.63
C GLY A 316 -5.25 -10.48 -6.22
N VAL A 317 -5.91 -9.44 -5.71
CA VAL A 317 -6.32 -9.39 -4.30
C VAL A 317 -7.81 -9.06 -4.18
N ILE A 318 -8.58 -9.93 -3.53
CA ILE A 318 -10.00 -9.71 -3.24
C ILE A 318 -10.21 -9.57 -1.74
N LYS A 319 -10.87 -8.51 -1.29
CA LYS A 319 -11.28 -8.32 0.10
C LYS A 319 -12.77 -8.04 0.18
N LEU A 320 -13.49 -8.92 0.87
CA LEU A 320 -14.92 -8.79 1.12
C LEU A 320 -15.11 -8.56 2.61
N GLY A 321 -15.56 -7.36 2.98
CA GLY A 321 -15.90 -7.01 4.34
C GLY A 321 -17.25 -7.60 4.75
N LYS A 322 -18.14 -6.77 5.31
CA LYS A 322 -19.49 -7.19 5.71
C LYS A 322 -20.22 -7.86 4.54
N ASN A 323 -20.57 -9.12 4.67
CA ASN A 323 -21.15 -9.92 3.58
C ASN A 323 -22.23 -10.89 4.10
N ASN A 324 -22.98 -11.49 3.17
CA ASN A 324 -24.04 -12.45 3.46
C ASN A 324 -23.64 -13.90 3.07
N LEU A 325 -22.36 -14.17 2.84
CA LEU A 325 -21.90 -15.49 2.39
C LEU A 325 -21.98 -16.49 3.55
N THR A 326 -22.64 -17.60 3.31
CA THR A 326 -22.70 -18.70 4.27
C THR A 326 -21.52 -19.65 4.10
N ILE A 327 -21.19 -20.44 5.12
CA ILE A 327 -20.14 -21.48 5.01
C ILE A 327 -20.42 -22.46 3.84
N PRO A 328 -21.67 -22.90 3.58
CA PRO A 328 -22.02 -23.63 2.37
C PRO A 328 -21.71 -22.90 1.05
N ASP A 329 -21.87 -21.57 0.99
CA ASP A 329 -21.53 -20.80 -0.21
C ASP A 329 -20.02 -20.76 -0.43
N ILE A 330 -19.25 -20.60 0.64
CA ILE A 330 -17.79 -20.69 0.60
C ILE A 330 -17.36 -22.09 0.16
N ASN A 331 -18.00 -23.16 0.66
CA ASN A 331 -17.72 -24.52 0.18
C ASN A 331 -17.96 -24.67 -1.33
N LYS A 332 -19.09 -24.17 -1.84
CA LYS A 332 -19.37 -24.18 -3.29
C LYS A 332 -18.32 -23.40 -4.08
N PHE A 333 -17.89 -22.25 -3.56
CA PHE A 333 -16.83 -21.45 -4.17
C PHE A 333 -15.47 -22.18 -4.17
N LEU A 334 -15.10 -22.87 -3.09
CA LEU A 334 -13.88 -23.69 -3.05
C LEU A 334 -13.92 -24.82 -4.08
N HIS A 335 -15.06 -25.49 -4.25
CA HIS A 335 -15.23 -26.47 -5.32
C HIS A 335 -15.05 -25.83 -6.69
N HIS A 336 -15.62 -24.65 -6.93
CA HIS A 336 -15.43 -23.93 -8.19
C HIS A 336 -13.94 -23.59 -8.42
N TRP A 337 -13.24 -23.05 -7.43
CA TRP A 337 -11.80 -22.78 -7.51
C TRP A 337 -11.00 -24.03 -7.90
N MET A 338 -11.30 -25.18 -7.29
CA MET A 338 -10.61 -26.44 -7.57
C MET A 338 -10.82 -26.98 -9.00
N ASN A 339 -11.94 -26.60 -9.64
CA ASN A 339 -12.35 -27.10 -10.96
C ASN A 339 -12.17 -26.07 -12.08
N SER A 340 -11.92 -24.81 -11.75
CA SER A 340 -11.75 -23.74 -12.74
C SER A 340 -10.46 -23.93 -13.53
N GLU A 341 -10.52 -23.57 -14.81
CA GLU A 341 -9.36 -23.48 -15.70
C GLU A 341 -8.57 -22.19 -15.48
N TYR A 342 -9.15 -21.21 -14.76
CA TYR A 342 -8.52 -19.92 -14.50
C TYR A 342 -7.93 -19.81 -13.10
N ASP A 343 -6.85 -19.02 -12.99
CA ASP A 343 -6.25 -18.63 -11.72
C ASP A 343 -7.08 -17.52 -11.06
N LEU A 344 -8.18 -17.92 -10.41
CA LEU A 344 -9.23 -17.00 -9.92
C LEU A 344 -8.69 -15.78 -9.16
N PHE A 345 -7.83 -16.02 -8.17
CA PHE A 345 -7.22 -14.95 -7.38
C PHE A 345 -5.88 -15.38 -6.79
N ASP A 346 -4.99 -14.43 -6.47
CA ASP A 346 -3.76 -14.70 -5.70
C ASP A 346 -4.05 -14.76 -4.19
N CYS A 347 -4.85 -13.79 -3.70
CA CYS A 347 -5.24 -13.68 -2.29
C CYS A 347 -6.70 -13.24 -2.15
N MET A 348 -7.44 -13.88 -1.24
CA MET A 348 -8.81 -13.51 -0.91
C MET A 348 -9.01 -13.47 0.61
N THR A 349 -9.62 -12.41 1.10
CA THR A 349 -10.08 -12.27 2.49
C THR A 349 -11.59 -12.10 2.51
N ILE A 350 -12.27 -12.88 3.35
CA ILE A 350 -13.70 -12.77 3.61
C ILE A 350 -13.90 -12.57 5.10
N ASP A 351 -14.47 -11.42 5.49
CA ASP A 351 -14.82 -11.18 6.89
C ASP A 351 -15.96 -12.10 7.32
N ILE A 352 -15.90 -12.57 8.56
CA ILE A 352 -16.95 -13.36 9.19
C ILE A 352 -17.41 -12.65 10.46
N VAL A 353 -18.62 -12.97 10.93
CA VAL A 353 -19.13 -12.43 12.19
C VAL A 353 -18.17 -12.80 13.32
N LYS A 354 -17.76 -11.80 14.10
CA LYS A 354 -16.78 -11.99 15.17
C LYS A 354 -17.26 -13.06 16.16
N GLY A 355 -16.42 -14.06 16.41
CA GLY A 355 -16.72 -15.18 17.30
C GLY A 355 -17.57 -16.28 16.68
N ALA A 356 -17.91 -16.21 15.39
CA ALA A 356 -18.59 -17.30 14.71
C ALA A 356 -17.71 -18.55 14.64
N THR A 357 -18.27 -19.69 15.02
CA THR A 357 -17.61 -20.98 14.88
C THR A 357 -17.71 -21.47 13.44
N ILE A 358 -16.57 -21.72 12.79
CA ILE A 358 -16.53 -22.30 11.44
C ILE A 358 -16.66 -23.82 11.56
N ASP A 359 -17.78 -24.39 11.10
CA ASP A 359 -17.91 -25.83 10.96
C ASP A 359 -17.06 -26.31 9.77
N LEU A 360 -15.89 -26.87 10.09
CA LEU A 360 -14.93 -27.39 9.12
C LEU A 360 -15.48 -28.57 8.30
N ASN A 361 -16.43 -29.34 8.85
CA ASN A 361 -17.06 -30.44 8.13
C ASN A 361 -18.04 -29.94 7.06
N VAL A 362 -18.61 -28.75 7.26
CA VAL A 362 -19.41 -28.06 6.24
C VAL A 362 -18.51 -27.36 5.24
N LEU A 363 -17.52 -26.58 5.72
CA LEU A 363 -16.61 -25.81 4.86
C LEU A 363 -15.83 -26.69 3.87
N PHE A 364 -15.32 -27.83 4.33
CA PHE A 364 -14.50 -28.72 3.51
C PHE A 364 -15.25 -29.96 3.03
N ARG A 365 -16.58 -29.94 3.06
CA ARG A 365 -17.40 -31.06 2.61
C ARG A 365 -17.03 -31.47 1.18
N GLY A 366 -16.66 -32.72 1.00
CA GLY A 366 -16.28 -33.28 -0.30
C GLY A 366 -14.86 -32.94 -0.77
N ILE A 367 -14.11 -32.12 -0.04
CA ILE A 367 -12.76 -31.66 -0.40
C ILE A 367 -11.72 -32.54 0.30
N THR A 368 -10.60 -32.82 -0.39
CA THR A 368 -9.43 -33.45 0.24
C THR A 368 -8.53 -32.34 0.75
N VAL A 369 -8.31 -32.30 2.07
CA VAL A 369 -7.55 -31.25 2.75
C VAL A 369 -6.36 -31.87 3.46
N LEU A 370 -5.22 -31.20 3.40
CA LEU A 370 -4.02 -31.50 4.18
C LEU A 370 -3.79 -30.40 5.20
N ILE A 371 -3.38 -30.76 6.42
CA ILE A 371 -2.95 -29.81 7.43
C ILE A 371 -1.42 -29.72 7.38
N GLY A 372 -0.90 -28.55 7.05
CA GLY A 372 0.55 -28.29 6.97
C GLY A 372 0.94 -27.07 7.79
N TYR A 373 2.19 -27.04 8.26
CA TYR A 373 2.75 -25.92 9.01
C TYR A 373 3.56 -25.02 8.08
N ARG A 374 3.06 -23.80 7.83
CA ARG A 374 3.67 -22.83 6.89
C ARG A 374 3.63 -21.43 7.47
N PHE A 375 4.65 -20.61 7.21
CA PHE A 375 4.75 -19.24 7.71
C PHE A 375 4.54 -19.09 9.23
N GLY A 376 4.98 -20.10 10.00
CA GLY A 376 4.86 -20.11 11.46
C GLY A 376 3.44 -20.42 11.99
N ARG A 377 2.56 -21.01 11.18
CA ARG A 377 1.20 -21.40 11.60
C ARG A 377 0.68 -22.61 10.86
N TRP A 378 -0.25 -23.34 11.48
CA TRP A 378 -0.98 -24.42 10.83
C TRP A 378 -2.01 -23.87 9.83
N GLN A 379 -2.03 -24.46 8.64
CA GLN A 379 -2.90 -24.03 7.54
C GLN A 379 -3.64 -25.23 6.94
N ARG A 380 -4.80 -24.98 6.33
CA ARG A 380 -5.54 -25.98 5.55
C ARG A 380 -5.16 -25.84 4.10
N LEU A 381 -4.57 -26.89 3.54
CA LEU A 381 -4.08 -26.92 2.17
C LEU A 381 -5.02 -27.74 1.30
N ILE A 382 -5.40 -27.17 0.18
CA ILE A 382 -6.16 -27.84 -0.89
C ILE A 382 -5.45 -27.63 -2.21
N SER A 383 -5.68 -28.52 -3.18
CA SER A 383 -5.08 -28.38 -4.51
C SER A 383 -6.10 -28.56 -5.62
N VAL A 384 -5.82 -27.94 -6.76
CA VAL A 384 -6.61 -28.05 -7.99
C VAL A 384 -6.84 -29.50 -8.40
N LYS A 385 -7.94 -29.80 -9.09
CA LYS A 385 -8.20 -31.15 -9.59
C LYS A 385 -7.33 -31.51 -10.79
N SER A 386 -7.04 -30.53 -11.65
CA SER A 386 -6.30 -30.70 -12.91
C SER A 386 -5.04 -29.82 -12.93
N PRO A 387 -3.91 -30.26 -12.34
CA PRO A 387 -2.73 -29.42 -12.13
C PRO A 387 -2.12 -28.83 -13.38
N MET A 388 -2.19 -29.55 -14.51
CA MET A 388 -1.54 -29.14 -15.77
C MET A 388 -2.18 -27.91 -16.42
N THR A 389 -3.37 -27.51 -15.97
CA THR A 389 -4.13 -26.37 -16.55
C THR A 389 -3.87 -25.06 -15.83
N ARG A 390 -3.26 -25.08 -14.65
CA ARG A 390 -3.19 -23.93 -13.75
C ARG A 390 -1.79 -23.70 -13.21
N SER A 391 -1.44 -22.42 -13.04
CA SER A 391 -0.15 -22.02 -12.51
C SER A 391 -0.13 -22.05 -10.98
N LEU A 392 -1.19 -21.59 -10.33
CA LEU A 392 -1.36 -21.58 -8.87
C LEU A 392 -2.12 -22.83 -8.43
N GLN A 393 -1.39 -23.92 -8.19
CA GLN A 393 -1.97 -25.26 -8.04
C GLN A 393 -2.38 -25.61 -6.60
N ILE A 394 -1.92 -24.83 -5.61
CA ILE A 394 -2.23 -25.05 -4.19
C ILE A 394 -2.85 -23.80 -3.58
N MET A 395 -3.83 -23.98 -2.70
CA MET A 395 -4.41 -22.92 -1.89
C MET A 395 -4.20 -23.26 -0.42
N SER A 396 -3.72 -22.26 0.32
CA SER A 396 -3.67 -22.25 1.76
C SER A 396 -4.83 -21.44 2.33
N ILE A 397 -5.54 -22.03 3.29
CA ILE A 397 -6.69 -21.42 3.96
C ILE A 397 -6.39 -21.35 5.45
N VAL A 398 -6.50 -20.14 6.00
CA VAL A 398 -6.41 -19.85 7.43
C VAL A 398 -7.62 -19.01 7.83
N TRP A 399 -7.96 -19.01 9.11
CA TRP A 399 -9.03 -18.17 9.62
C TRP A 399 -8.68 -17.65 11.01
N THR A 400 -9.28 -16.53 11.35
CA THR A 400 -9.26 -15.94 12.70
C THR A 400 -10.67 -15.96 13.27
N ASP A 401 -10.87 -15.29 14.40
CA ASP A 401 -12.19 -15.05 14.99
C ASP A 401 -13.11 -14.17 14.15
N SER A 402 -12.59 -13.54 13.08
CA SER A 402 -13.23 -12.42 12.37
C SER A 402 -13.05 -12.46 10.85
N ARG A 403 -12.25 -13.37 10.29
CA ARG A 403 -12.10 -13.53 8.83
C ARG A 403 -11.58 -14.91 8.42
N ILE A 404 -11.80 -15.26 7.16
CA ILE A 404 -11.16 -16.36 6.44
C ILE A 404 -10.21 -15.76 5.40
N ASP A 405 -8.95 -16.16 5.44
CA ASP A 405 -7.93 -15.77 4.47
C ASP A 405 -7.54 -16.97 3.61
N MET A 406 -7.51 -16.76 2.29
CA MET A 406 -7.13 -17.74 1.28
C MET A 406 -5.98 -17.16 0.46
N SER A 407 -4.91 -17.92 0.28
CA SER A 407 -3.78 -17.54 -0.58
C SER A 407 -3.44 -18.71 -1.49
N THR A 408 -3.16 -18.43 -2.75
CA THR A 408 -2.83 -19.45 -3.74
C THR A 408 -1.36 -19.36 -4.15
N TRP A 409 -0.74 -20.49 -4.45
CA TRP A 409 0.70 -20.57 -4.64
C TRP A 409 1.08 -21.47 -5.81
N PHE A 410 2.22 -21.14 -6.42
CA PHE A 410 2.96 -22.05 -7.27
C PHE A 410 3.53 -23.18 -6.41
N VAL A 411 3.54 -24.40 -6.93
CA VAL A 411 4.06 -25.56 -6.19
C VAL A 411 5.58 -25.54 -6.09
N ASN A 412 6.25 -25.05 -7.15
CA ASN A 412 7.70 -25.15 -7.30
C ASN A 412 8.45 -23.87 -6.93
N GLU A 413 7.73 -22.78 -6.63
CA GLU A 413 8.34 -21.51 -6.24
C GLU A 413 8.34 -21.37 -4.71
N ARG A 414 9.36 -20.66 -4.18
CA ARG A 414 9.38 -20.29 -2.77
C ARG A 414 8.27 -19.25 -2.52
N PRO A 415 7.23 -19.59 -1.74
CA PRO A 415 6.17 -18.66 -1.44
C PRO A 415 6.71 -17.52 -0.56
N LYS A 416 6.23 -16.30 -0.78
CA LYS A 416 6.60 -15.12 0.00
C LYS A 416 5.37 -14.48 0.61
N GLN A 417 5.42 -14.22 1.91
CA GLN A 417 4.39 -13.50 2.63
C GLN A 417 5.04 -12.41 3.49
N GLY A 418 4.99 -11.17 3.02
CA GLY A 418 5.70 -10.07 3.66
C GLY A 418 7.20 -10.16 3.42
N ASP A 419 7.98 -10.00 4.48
CA ASP A 419 9.44 -10.21 4.47
C ASP A 419 9.83 -11.68 4.75
N ARG A 420 8.84 -12.57 4.90
CA ARG A 420 9.05 -14.00 5.16
C ARG A 420 8.92 -14.81 3.89
N ASP A 421 9.84 -15.74 3.67
CA ASP A 421 9.72 -16.80 2.69
C ASP A 421 9.55 -18.16 3.38
N ASP A 422 9.18 -19.16 2.61
CA ASP A 422 9.06 -20.55 3.05
C ASP A 422 9.61 -21.47 1.95
N GLU A 423 9.74 -22.76 2.24
CA GLU A 423 10.11 -23.76 1.23
C GLU A 423 8.99 -23.97 0.20
N PRO A 424 9.29 -24.44 -1.02
CA PRO A 424 8.26 -24.76 -2.02
C PRO A 424 7.22 -25.76 -1.50
N TYR A 425 6.01 -25.73 -2.06
CA TYR A 425 4.88 -26.59 -1.70
C TYR A 425 4.90 -27.99 -2.35
N THR A 426 6.00 -28.36 -3.01
CA THR A 426 6.17 -29.67 -3.67
C THR A 426 5.82 -30.85 -2.75
N PRO A 427 6.29 -30.93 -1.49
CA PRO A 427 5.97 -32.06 -0.61
C PRO A 427 4.47 -32.19 -0.30
N GLU A 428 3.82 -31.08 0.06
CA GLU A 428 2.39 -31.04 0.38
C GLU A 428 1.53 -31.35 -0.84
N PHE A 429 1.96 -30.87 -2.00
CA PHE A 429 1.27 -31.13 -3.24
C PHE A 429 1.28 -32.63 -3.57
N GLU A 430 2.44 -33.31 -3.45
CA GLU A 430 2.54 -34.75 -3.63
C GLU A 430 1.66 -35.53 -2.64
N VAL A 431 1.68 -35.14 -1.36
CA VAL A 431 0.82 -35.72 -0.33
C VAL A 431 -0.67 -35.54 -0.67
N LEU A 432 -1.07 -34.36 -1.13
CA LEU A 432 -2.44 -34.11 -1.56
C LEU A 432 -2.85 -35.00 -2.73
N GLN A 433 -1.96 -35.29 -3.69
CA GLN A 433 -2.24 -36.24 -4.78
C GLN A 433 -2.41 -37.67 -4.26
N LEU A 434 -1.58 -38.11 -3.32
CA LEU A 434 -1.72 -39.43 -2.67
C LEU A 434 -3.03 -39.54 -1.89
N LEU A 435 -3.41 -38.50 -1.14
CA LEU A 435 -4.68 -38.46 -0.41
C LEU A 435 -5.89 -38.51 -1.37
N LYS A 436 -5.83 -37.80 -2.50
CA LYS A 436 -6.86 -37.86 -3.55
C LYS A 436 -6.96 -39.28 -4.13
N ARG A 437 -5.84 -39.90 -4.47
CA ARG A 437 -5.78 -41.28 -4.96
C ARG A 437 -6.38 -42.27 -3.96
N LYS A 438 -5.99 -42.18 -2.68
CA LYS A 438 -6.54 -43.00 -1.58
C LYS A 438 -8.06 -42.88 -1.48
N LYS A 439 -8.60 -41.66 -1.58
CA LYS A 439 -10.05 -41.40 -1.54
C LYS A 439 -10.78 -42.08 -2.70
N VAL A 440 -10.25 -42.00 -3.92
CA VAL A 440 -10.83 -42.69 -5.09
C VAL A 440 -10.79 -44.20 -4.92
N LEU A 441 -9.67 -44.77 -4.46
CA LEU A 441 -9.54 -46.21 -4.22
C LEU A 441 -10.54 -46.70 -3.17
N ASN A 442 -10.70 -45.97 -2.06
CA ASN A 442 -11.67 -46.31 -1.02
C ASN A 442 -13.13 -46.25 -1.52
N LEU A 443 -13.45 -45.29 -2.39
CA LEU A 443 -14.78 -45.21 -3.00
C LEU A 443 -15.05 -46.40 -3.94
N LYS A 444 -14.05 -46.83 -4.71
CA LYS A 444 -14.15 -48.04 -5.55
C LYS A 444 -14.34 -49.27 -4.67
N LEU A 445 -13.51 -49.43 -3.63
CA LEU A 445 -13.55 -50.56 -2.70
C LEU A 445 -14.94 -50.76 -2.07
N LYS A 446 -15.64 -49.67 -1.73
CA LYS A 446 -17.01 -49.70 -1.19
C LYS A 446 -18.08 -50.20 -2.17
N ARG A 447 -17.80 -50.18 -3.47
CA ARG A 447 -18.76 -50.58 -4.53
C ARG A 447 -18.56 -52.02 -5.00
N VAL A 448 -17.44 -52.64 -4.64
CA VAL A 448 -17.08 -53.99 -5.10
C VAL A 448 -17.63 -55.03 -4.12
N GLY A 449 -18.18 -56.13 -4.65
CA GLY A 449 -18.71 -57.26 -3.87
C GLY A 449 -17.63 -57.97 -3.03
N GLU A 450 -18.05 -58.65 -1.96
CA GLU A 450 -17.16 -59.08 -0.88
C GLU A 450 -16.06 -60.07 -1.30
N ASP A 451 -16.30 -60.88 -2.33
CA ASP A 451 -15.45 -62.01 -2.75
C ASP A 451 -14.91 -61.88 -4.18
N SER A 452 -14.41 -60.70 -4.54
CA SER A 452 -13.77 -60.49 -5.86
C SER A 452 -12.26 -60.33 -5.75
N LEU A 453 -11.54 -60.84 -6.75
CA LEU A 453 -10.11 -60.56 -6.97
C LEU A 453 -9.83 -59.04 -7.04
N GLU A 454 -10.80 -58.28 -7.55
CA GLU A 454 -10.75 -56.82 -7.62
C GLU A 454 -10.66 -56.17 -6.23
N LYS A 455 -11.39 -56.67 -5.23
CA LYS A 455 -11.34 -56.15 -3.86
C LYS A 455 -9.97 -56.36 -3.21
N GLN A 456 -9.34 -57.52 -3.45
CA GLN A 456 -7.99 -57.82 -2.96
C GLN A 456 -6.96 -56.86 -3.56
N GLU A 457 -7.03 -56.64 -4.88
CA GLU A 457 -6.12 -55.72 -5.58
C GLU A 457 -6.32 -54.26 -5.16
N LEU A 458 -7.57 -53.81 -4.97
CA LEU A 458 -7.86 -52.47 -4.45
C LEU A 458 -7.35 -52.29 -3.02
N THR A 459 -7.50 -53.30 -2.16
CA THR A 459 -7.00 -53.28 -0.78
C THR A 459 -5.48 -53.17 -0.76
N ARG A 460 -4.78 -53.93 -1.60
CA ARG A 460 -3.32 -53.83 -1.78
C ARG A 460 -2.90 -52.41 -2.18
N LYS A 461 -3.58 -51.80 -3.17
CA LYS A 461 -3.30 -50.42 -3.61
C LYS A 461 -3.56 -49.38 -2.52
N VAL A 462 -4.58 -49.57 -1.68
CA VAL A 462 -4.85 -48.68 -0.54
C VAL A 462 -3.73 -48.78 0.50
N ASN A 463 -3.29 -49.98 0.83
CA ASN A 463 -2.19 -50.20 1.77
C ASN A 463 -0.87 -49.62 1.26
N GLU A 464 -0.56 -49.83 -0.02
CA GLU A 464 0.59 -49.22 -0.69
C GLU A 464 0.56 -47.68 -0.57
N THR A 465 -0.61 -47.08 -0.83
CA THR A 465 -0.78 -45.62 -0.72
C THR A 465 -0.64 -45.14 0.73
N ASN A 466 -1.10 -45.91 1.72
CA ASN A 466 -0.93 -45.59 3.14
C ASN A 466 0.54 -45.63 3.56
N ASN A 467 1.30 -46.63 3.10
CA ASN A 467 2.73 -46.73 3.37
C ASN A 467 3.48 -45.52 2.80
N GLN A 468 3.15 -45.10 1.57
CA GLN A 468 3.73 -43.90 0.96
C GLN A 468 3.40 -42.62 1.74
N LEU A 469 2.17 -42.48 2.25
CA LEU A 469 1.78 -41.35 3.10
C LEU A 469 2.57 -41.35 4.42
N GLN A 470 2.71 -42.50 5.07
CA GLN A 470 3.49 -42.62 6.31
C GLN A 470 4.98 -42.30 6.09
N LEU A 471 5.58 -42.80 5.01
CA LEU A 471 6.97 -42.49 4.64
C LEU A 471 7.20 -41.00 4.38
N LYS A 472 6.16 -40.28 3.93
CA LYS A 472 6.18 -38.83 3.76
C LYS A 472 5.84 -38.06 5.06
N GLY A 473 5.72 -38.73 6.20
CA GLY A 473 5.48 -38.09 7.50
C GLY A 473 4.02 -37.67 7.74
N VAL A 474 3.06 -38.28 7.04
CA VAL A 474 1.63 -37.96 7.20
C VAL A 474 1.02 -38.74 8.36
N GLU A 475 0.47 -38.01 9.32
CA GLU A 475 -0.27 -38.55 10.47
C GLU A 475 -1.75 -38.23 10.37
N PHE A 476 -2.62 -39.03 10.99
CA PHE A 476 -4.06 -38.78 11.03
C PHE A 476 -4.50 -38.48 12.47
N ASN A 477 -5.01 -37.27 12.71
CA ASN A 477 -5.59 -36.89 14.00
C ASN A 477 -7.06 -36.50 13.79
N ASN A 478 -7.97 -37.17 14.51
CA ASN A 478 -9.43 -37.03 14.35
C ASN A 478 -9.91 -37.12 12.89
N GLY A 479 -9.27 -38.01 12.11
CA GLY A 479 -9.58 -38.21 10.69
C GLY A 479 -8.98 -37.19 9.71
N TRP A 480 -8.31 -36.15 10.21
CA TRP A 480 -7.62 -35.17 9.36
C TRP A 480 -6.14 -35.53 9.17
N PRO A 481 -5.62 -35.48 7.94
CA PRO A 481 -4.20 -35.72 7.67
C PRO A 481 -3.36 -34.48 8.01
N PHE A 482 -2.27 -34.68 8.74
CA PHE A 482 -1.26 -33.70 9.12
C PHE A 482 0.08 -34.08 8.52
N LEU A 483 0.79 -33.10 7.95
CA LEU A 483 2.19 -33.26 7.56
C LEU A 483 3.06 -32.63 8.67
N ARG A 484 3.98 -33.42 9.22
CA ARG A 484 4.95 -32.95 10.22
C ARG A 484 6.14 -32.22 9.62
#